data_AF-D6E9P3-F1
#
_entry.id   AF-D6E9P3-F1
#
_cell.length_a   1.000
_cell.length_b   1.000
_cell.length_c   1.000
_cell.angle_alpha   90.00
_cell.angle_beta   90.00
_cell.angle_gamma   90.00
#
_symmetry.space_group_name_H-M   'P 1'
#
loop_
_entity.id
_entity.type
_entity.pdbx_description
1 polymer ?
#
loop_
_entity_poly.entity_id
_entity_poly.type
_entity_poly.pdbx_seq_one_letter_code
_entity_poly.pdbx_strand_id
1 'polypeptide(L)'
;MKAWEWAVWIALCLVPLAVAAASLGSLPDTVAMHVGPDGTIDRYGSKYELLPIACLLALPNLLLMLASWKAEALFAKGLVHGIDSPRNLRTLFLVLGMVDTVIYLGIMLSFGRGVLAG
;
A
#
# COMPACT_ATOMS: atom_id res chain seq x y z
N MET A 1 -15.76 -15.09 -0.58
CA MET A 1 -14.42 -14.96 -1.18
C MET A 1 -13.77 -16.32 -1.21
N LYS A 2 -13.01 -16.61 -2.26
CA LYS A 2 -12.26 -17.87 -2.41
C LYS A 2 -10.95 -17.80 -1.61
N ALA A 3 -10.34 -18.94 -1.30
CA ALA A 3 -9.10 -19.00 -0.54
C ALA A 3 -7.95 -18.23 -1.21
N TRP A 4 -7.83 -18.29 -2.53
CA TRP A 4 -6.81 -17.54 -3.26
C TRP A 4 -7.03 -16.02 -3.20
N GLU A 5 -8.27 -15.55 -3.17
CA GLU A 5 -8.57 -14.11 -3.04
C GLU A 5 -8.10 -13.59 -1.68
N TRP A 6 -8.29 -14.38 -0.62
CA TRP A 6 -7.73 -14.07 0.70
C TRP A 6 -6.21 -14.01 0.69
N ALA A 7 -5.55 -14.99 0.06
CA ALA A 7 -4.10 -15.00 -0.03
C ALA A 7 -3.56 -13.75 -0.76
N VAL A 8 -4.19 -13.37 -1.87
CA VAL A 8 -3.85 -12.15 -2.62
C VAL A 8 -4.04 -10.91 -1.75
N TRP A 9 -5.18 -10.77 -1.07
CA TRP A 9 -5.42 -9.61 -0.20
C TRP A 9 -4.42 -9.51 0.96
N ILE A 10 -4.12 -10.64 1.61
CA ILE A 10 -3.10 -10.68 2.67
C ILE A 10 -1.76 -10.23 2.11
N ALA A 11 -1.37 -10.70 0.93
CA ALA A 11 -0.14 -10.25 0.27
C ALA A 11 -0.16 -8.73 0.01
N LEU A 12 -1.22 -8.19 -0.61
CA LEU A 12 -1.34 -6.77 -0.92
C LEU A 12 -1.28 -5.87 0.33
N CYS A 13 -1.85 -6.31 1.45
CA CYS A 13 -1.77 -5.60 2.73
C CYS A 13 -0.36 -5.65 3.35
N LEU A 14 0.38 -6.75 3.15
CA LEU A 14 1.70 -6.95 3.75
C LEU A 14 2.85 -6.39 2.92
N VAL A 15 2.67 -6.14 1.61
CA VAL A 15 3.75 -5.63 0.74
C VAL A 15 4.42 -4.36 1.29
N PRO A 16 3.70 -3.29 1.68
CA PRO A 16 4.34 -2.08 2.21
C PRO A 16 5.21 -2.36 3.43
N LEU A 17 4.74 -3.23 4.34
CA LEU A 17 5.45 -3.63 5.54
C LEU A 17 6.69 -4.48 5.22
N ALA A 18 6.56 -5.43 4.30
CA ALA A 18 7.65 -6.28 3.87
C ALA A 18 8.77 -5.47 3.21
N VAL A 19 8.42 -4.49 2.36
CA VAL A 19 9.38 -3.59 1.71
C VAL A 19 10.08 -2.72 2.74
N ALA A 20 9.34 -2.10 3.67
CA ALA A 20 9.93 -1.28 4.73
C ALA A 20 10.88 -2.11 5.61
N ALA A 21 10.44 -3.29 6.07
CA ALA A 21 11.27 -4.18 6.89
C ALA A 21 12.54 -4.62 6.15
N ALA A 22 12.43 -5.00 4.86
CA ALA A 22 13.58 -5.38 4.04
C ALA A 22 14.59 -4.23 3.85
N SER A 23 14.11 -2.97 3.82
CA SER A 23 14.98 -1.81 3.66
C SER A 23 15.75 -1.42 4.93
N LEU A 24 15.31 -1.81 6.13
CA LEU A 24 15.95 -1.38 7.38
C LEU A 24 17.39 -1.86 7.52
N GLY A 25 17.73 -3.00 6.93
CA GLY A 25 19.09 -3.56 6.97
C GLY A 25 20.09 -2.85 6.06
N SER A 26 19.62 -2.17 5.01
CA SER A 26 20.47 -1.48 4.02
C SER A 26 20.50 0.04 4.20
N LEU A 27 19.54 0.61 4.92
CA LEU A 27 19.45 2.05 5.13
C LEU A 27 20.38 2.54 6.26
N PRO A 28 21.00 3.74 6.09
CA PRO A 28 21.70 4.41 7.17
C PRO A 28 20.72 4.77 8.30
N ASP A 29 21.23 4.97 9.51
CA ASP A 29 20.37 5.27 10.68
C ASP A 29 19.58 6.57 10.52
N THR A 30 20.07 7.48 9.67
CA THR A 30 19.42 8.74 9.29
C THR A 30 19.17 8.76 7.79
N VAL A 31 17.92 8.96 7.39
CA VAL A 31 17.47 8.97 5.98
C VAL A 31 16.72 10.26 5.66
N ALA A 32 16.75 10.67 4.39
CA ALA A 32 15.93 11.77 3.90
C ALA A 32 14.45 11.36 3.95
N MET A 33 13.64 12.12 4.69
CA MET A 33 12.22 11.82 4.91
C MET A 33 11.31 12.75 4.14
N HIS A 34 11.81 13.92 3.74
CA HIS A 34 11.07 14.90 2.95
C HIS A 34 12.03 15.65 2.03
N VAL A 35 11.54 15.97 0.84
CA VAL A 35 12.24 16.76 -0.17
C VAL A 35 11.36 17.94 -0.50
N GLY A 36 11.90 19.14 -0.33
CA GLY A 36 11.21 20.39 -0.59
C GLY A 36 10.90 20.59 -2.08
N PRO A 37 10.06 21.58 -2.42
CA PRO A 37 9.68 21.87 -3.80
C PRO A 37 10.85 22.25 -4.72
N ASP A 38 11.96 22.72 -4.14
CA ASP A 38 13.21 23.05 -4.83
C ASP A 38 14.14 21.84 -5.02
N GLY A 39 13.72 20.64 -4.58
CA GLY A 39 14.49 19.42 -4.66
C GLY A 39 15.51 19.23 -3.53
N THR A 40 15.56 20.15 -2.56
CA THR A 40 16.47 20.02 -1.41
C THR A 40 15.87 19.16 -0.29
N ILE A 41 16.70 18.40 0.41
CA ILE A 41 16.25 17.65 1.59
C ILE A 41 16.12 18.64 2.76
N ASP A 42 14.90 18.86 3.22
CA ASP A 42 14.59 19.77 4.34
C ASP A 42 14.30 19.00 5.65
N ARG A 43 14.11 17.67 5.58
CA ARG A 43 13.92 16.81 6.75
C ARG A 43 14.66 15.48 6.62
N TYR A 44 15.53 15.24 7.60
CA TYR A 44 16.09 13.93 7.90
C TYR A 44 15.37 13.30 9.08
N GLY A 45 15.28 11.97 9.11
CA GLY A 45 14.66 11.22 10.19
C GLY A 45 15.27 9.84 10.35
N SER A 46 14.78 9.10 11.35
CA SER A 46 15.27 7.74 11.58
C SER A 46 14.76 6.78 10.49
N LYS A 47 15.58 5.81 10.07
CA LYS A 47 15.12 4.72 9.18
C LYS A 47 13.90 3.96 9.72
N TYR A 48 13.72 3.91 11.04
CA TYR A 48 12.57 3.26 11.66
C TYR A 48 11.25 4.02 11.46
N GLU A 49 11.28 5.30 11.07
CA GLU A 49 10.07 6.06 10.71
C GLU A 49 9.39 5.52 9.44
N LEU A 50 10.07 4.68 8.64
CA LEU A 50 9.46 3.98 7.51
C LEU A 50 8.42 2.94 7.93
N LEU A 51 8.53 2.36 9.14
CA LEU A 51 7.58 1.36 9.66
C LEU A 51 6.17 1.93 9.88
N PRO A 52 5.96 3.04 10.63
CA PRO A 52 4.63 3.63 10.78
C PRO A 52 4.08 4.17 9.45
N ILE A 53 4.94 4.67 8.55
CA ILE A 53 4.52 5.06 7.19
C ILE A 53 3.99 3.83 6.43
N ALA A 54 4.71 2.71 6.45
CA ALA A 54 4.27 1.47 5.81
C ALA A 54 2.95 0.92 6.40
N CYS A 55 2.74 1.05 7.71
CA CYS A 55 1.46 0.72 8.34
C CYS A 55 0.32 1.58 7.78
N LEU A 56 0.54 2.89 7.62
CA LEU A 56 -0.44 3.81 7.05
C LEU A 56 -0.76 3.44 5.59
N LEU A 57 0.26 3.12 4.80
CA LEU A 57 0.11 2.71 3.40
C LEU A 57 -0.57 1.32 3.25
N ALA A 58 -0.57 0.48 4.28
CA ALA A 58 -1.31 -0.79 4.24
C ALA A 58 -2.83 -0.62 4.42
N LEU A 59 -3.29 0.52 5.00
CA LEU A 59 -4.69 0.73 5.34
C LEU A 59 -5.65 0.74 4.13
N PRO A 60 -5.32 1.37 2.98
CA PRO A 60 -6.22 1.35 1.82
C PRO A 60 -6.51 -0.07 1.33
N ASN A 61 -5.49 -0.92 1.21
CA ASN A 61 -5.66 -2.32 0.84
C ASN A 61 -6.43 -3.12 1.90
N LEU A 62 -6.23 -2.83 3.18
CA LEU A 62 -7.02 -3.43 4.25
C LEU A 62 -8.51 -3.06 4.13
N LEU A 63 -8.83 -1.80 3.86
CA LEU A 63 -10.19 -1.33 3.64
C LEU A 63 -10.82 -1.97 2.40
N LEU A 64 -10.08 -2.07 1.30
CA LEU A 64 -10.53 -2.74 0.09
C LEU A 64 -10.77 -4.24 0.32
N MET A 65 -9.89 -4.93 1.06
CA MET A 65 -10.10 -6.33 1.45
C MET A 65 -11.41 -6.51 2.24
N LEU A 66 -11.66 -5.65 3.24
CA LEU A 66 -12.90 -5.69 4.03
C LEU A 66 -14.14 -5.41 3.17
N ALA A 67 -14.06 -4.44 2.26
CA ALA A 67 -15.14 -4.15 1.32
C ALA A 67 -15.39 -5.33 0.36
N SER A 68 -14.33 -5.98 -0.14
CA SER A 68 -14.38 -7.16 -1.00
C SER A 68 -15.01 -8.37 -0.28
N TRP A 69 -14.69 -8.54 1.01
CA TRP A 69 -15.31 -9.55 1.87
C TRP A 69 -16.81 -9.30 2.03
N LYS A 70 -17.20 -8.04 2.24
CA LYS A 70 -18.59 -7.61 2.46
C LYS A 70 -19.35 -7.26 1.18
N ALA A 71 -18.81 -7.57 0.00
CA ALA A 71 -19.42 -7.18 -1.29
C ALA A 71 -20.91 -7.56 -1.41
N GLU A 72 -21.32 -8.78 -1.03
CA GLU A 72 -22.75 -9.17 -1.04
C GLU A 72 -23.61 -8.24 -0.18
N ALA A 73 -23.14 -7.92 1.02
CA ALA A 73 -23.87 -7.07 1.96
C ALA A 73 -23.94 -5.62 1.49
N LEU A 74 -22.90 -5.13 0.80
CA LEU A 74 -22.90 -3.80 0.19
C LEU A 74 -23.93 -3.71 -0.95
N PHE A 75 -24.03 -4.76 -1.78
CA PHE A 75 -25.06 -4.87 -2.81
C PHE A 75 -26.47 -4.96 -2.22
N ALA A 76 -26.67 -5.80 -1.21
CA ALA A 76 -27.97 -5.96 -0.55
C ALA A 76 -28.49 -4.66 0.09
N LYS A 77 -27.57 -3.75 0.46
CA LYS A 77 -27.90 -2.42 1.00
C LYS A 77 -28.07 -1.34 -0.07
N GLY A 78 -27.91 -1.65 -1.35
CA GLY A 78 -27.97 -0.67 -2.44
C GLY A 78 -26.84 0.37 -2.39
N LEU A 79 -25.70 0.05 -1.75
CA LEU A 79 -24.56 0.96 -1.61
C LEU A 79 -23.62 0.94 -2.82
N VAL A 80 -23.86 0.03 -3.77
CA VAL A 80 -23.03 -0.17 -4.96
C VAL A 80 -23.86 0.20 -6.18
N HIS A 81 -23.33 1.13 -6.97
CA HIS A 81 -23.97 1.63 -8.19
C HIS A 81 -23.01 1.44 -9.38
N GLY A 82 -23.55 1.20 -10.57
CA GLY A 82 -22.76 1.08 -11.81
C GLY A 82 -21.95 -0.22 -11.93
N ILE A 83 -22.20 -1.21 -11.07
CA ILE A 83 -21.56 -2.53 -11.13
C ILE A 83 -22.64 -3.60 -10.99
N ASP A 84 -22.68 -4.54 -11.93
CA ASP A 84 -23.82 -5.45 -12.08
C ASP A 84 -23.79 -6.64 -11.11
N SER A 85 -22.65 -6.92 -10.47
CA SER A 85 -22.54 -8.07 -9.58
C SER A 85 -21.49 -7.90 -8.46
N PRO A 86 -21.72 -8.57 -7.30
CA PRO A 86 -20.72 -8.69 -6.24
C PRO A 86 -19.41 -9.32 -6.68
N ARG A 87 -19.42 -10.14 -7.73
CA ARG A 87 -18.19 -10.69 -8.32
C ARG A 87 -17.39 -9.59 -9.03
N ASN A 88 -18.04 -8.80 -9.88
CA ASN A 88 -17.39 -7.71 -10.61
C ASN A 88 -16.84 -6.64 -9.65
N LEU A 89 -17.55 -6.36 -8.55
CA LEU A 89 -17.07 -5.45 -7.52
C LEU A 89 -15.78 -5.96 -6.85
N ARG A 90 -15.73 -7.26 -6.51
CA ARG A 90 -14.51 -7.86 -5.93
C ARG A 90 -13.34 -7.78 -6.90
N THR A 91 -13.58 -8.03 -8.19
CA THR A 91 -12.57 -7.87 -9.24
C THR A 91 -12.07 -6.43 -9.33
N LEU A 92 -12.98 -5.44 -9.33
CA LEU A 92 -12.61 -4.03 -9.33
C LEU A 92 -11.72 -3.69 -8.12
N PHE A 93 -12.13 -4.10 -6.92
CA PHE A 93 -11.32 -3.85 -5.72
C PHE A 93 -9.94 -4.50 -5.80
N LEU A 94 -9.84 -5.73 -6.31
CA LEU A 94 -8.54 -6.38 -6.52
C LEU A 94 -7.66 -5.60 -7.50
N VAL A 95 -8.23 -5.09 -8.61
CA VAL A 95 -7.49 -4.26 -9.57
C VAL A 95 -7.01 -2.97 -8.91
N LEU A 96 -7.88 -2.28 -8.16
CA LEU A 96 -7.50 -1.07 -7.42
C LEU A 96 -6.40 -1.35 -6.40
N GLY A 97 -6.49 -2.45 -5.67
CA GLY A 97 -5.48 -2.82 -4.69
C GLY A 97 -4.12 -3.18 -5.32
N MET A 98 -4.12 -3.80 -6.50
CA MET A 98 -2.90 -4.03 -7.26
C MET A 98 -2.26 -2.71 -7.74
N VAL A 99 -3.06 -1.77 -8.26
CA VAL A 99 -2.58 -0.45 -8.68
C VAL A 99 -2.00 0.33 -7.50
N ASP A 100 -2.72 0.35 -6.37
CA ASP A 100 -2.28 0.96 -5.11
C ASP A 100 -0.94 0.40 -4.64
N THR A 101 -0.79 -0.94 -4.63
CA THR A 101 0.49 -1.58 -4.28
C THR A 101 1.63 -1.23 -5.23
N VAL A 102 1.38 -1.15 -6.55
CA VAL A 102 2.41 -0.73 -7.52
C VAL A 102 2.87 0.71 -7.26
N ILE A 103 1.93 1.61 -6.97
CA ILE A 103 2.23 3.00 -6.62
C ILE A 103 3.10 3.06 -5.36
N TYR A 104 2.73 2.33 -4.29
CA TYR A 104 3.51 2.32 -3.05
C TYR A 104 4.89 1.69 -3.20
N LEU A 105 5.00 0.64 -4.01
CA LEU A 105 6.30 0.07 -4.34
C LEU A 105 7.17 1.11 -5.06
N GLY A 106 6.61 1.85 -6.01
CA GLY A 106 7.29 2.96 -6.69
C GLY A 106 7.76 4.06 -5.73
N ILE A 107 6.89 4.49 -4.81
CA ILE A 107 7.22 5.48 -3.77
C ILE A 107 8.37 4.98 -2.89
N MET A 108 8.27 3.75 -2.36
CA MET A 108 9.30 3.17 -1.48
C MET A 108 10.65 2.97 -2.18
N LEU A 109 10.64 2.52 -3.44
CA LEU A 109 11.86 2.38 -4.24
C LEU A 109 12.49 3.73 -4.60
N SER A 110 11.69 4.79 -4.70
CA SER A 110 12.19 6.15 -4.94
C SER A 110 13.01 6.67 -3.75
N PHE A 111 12.61 6.34 -2.52
CA PHE A 111 13.40 6.64 -1.32
C PHE A 111 14.69 5.81 -1.24
N GLY A 112 14.64 4.52 -1.62
CA GLY A 112 15.81 3.65 -1.62
C GLY A 112 16.91 4.04 -2.62
N ARG A 113 16.54 4.63 -3.77
CA ARG A 113 17.51 5.10 -4.78
C ARG A 113 18.16 6.45 -4.42
N GLY A 114 17.49 7.30 -3.66
CA GLY A 114 18.07 8.55 -3.16
C GLY A 114 19.27 8.32 -2.23
N VAL A 115 19.38 7.14 -1.61
CA VAL A 115 20.48 6.77 -0.71
C VAL A 115 21.73 6.28 -1.45
N LEU A 116 21.60 5.83 -2.71
CA LEU A 116 22.73 5.32 -3.51
C LEU A 116 23.38 6.38 -4.42
N ALA A 117 22.85 7.61 -4.43
CA ALA A 117 23.31 8.70 -5.29
C ALA A 117 24.07 9.81 -4.55
N GLY A 118 24.36 9.61 -3.25
CA GLY A 118 25.15 10.51 -2.41
C GLY A 118 26.52 9.95 -2.09
#